data_AF-A0ABD5MY83-F1
#
_entry.id   AF-A0ABD5MY83-F1
#
_cell.length_a   1.000
_cell.length_b   1.000
_cell.length_c   1.000
_cell.angle_alpha   90.00
_cell.angle_beta   90.00
_cell.angle_gamma   90.00
#
_symmetry.space_group_name_H-M   'P 1'
#
loop_
_entity.id
_entity.type
_entity.pdbx_description
1 polymer ?
#
loop_
_entity_poly.entity_id
_entity_poly.type
_entity_poly.pdbx_seq_one_letter_code
_entity_poly.pdbx_strand_id
1 'polypeptide(L)'
;MPNNSKDIKIMADLLRQGATLTEHACPACSSPIFKLRSQDLWCARCQKRVIFVREGEPEPEINEVPMFSSLESTILGKIQEIENQLVEENDAEKIKTLGATLSTLLDNLEKIRNMKK
;
A
#
# COMPACT_ATOMS: atom_id res chain seq x y z
N MET A 1 -19.36 5.91 -26.11
CA MET A 1 -20.11 5.34 -24.96
C MET A 1 -19.16 4.46 -24.17
N PRO A 2 -18.48 4.94 -23.12
CA PRO A 2 -17.53 4.11 -22.38
C PRO A 2 -18.27 3.20 -21.39
N ASN A 3 -17.65 2.06 -21.11
CA ASN A 3 -18.23 0.82 -20.60
C ASN A 3 -18.67 0.90 -19.12
N ASN A 4 -19.83 1.51 -18.87
CA ASN A 4 -20.36 1.92 -17.54
C ASN A 4 -20.70 0.76 -16.56
N SER A 5 -20.76 -0.50 -17.02
CA SER A 5 -21.33 -1.60 -16.22
C SER A 5 -20.40 -2.13 -15.12
N LYS A 6 -19.08 -2.08 -15.31
CA LYS A 6 -18.10 -2.55 -14.31
C LYS A 6 -17.93 -1.55 -13.19
N ASP A 7 -17.87 -0.26 -13.53
CA ASP A 7 -17.72 0.82 -12.54
C ASP A 7 -18.95 0.90 -11.61
N ILE A 8 -20.16 0.75 -12.18
CA ILE A 8 -21.40 0.70 -11.39
C ILE A 8 -21.41 -0.50 -10.43
N LYS A 9 -20.89 -1.67 -10.85
CA LYS A 9 -20.81 -2.85 -9.96
C LYS A 9 -19.87 -2.60 -8.78
N ILE A 10 -18.70 -2.04 -9.03
CA ILE A 10 -17.73 -1.70 -7.98
C ILE A 10 -18.34 -0.69 -7.00
N MET A 11 -19.03 0.34 -7.52
CA MET A 11 -19.73 1.31 -6.69
C MET A 11 -20.83 0.67 -5.83
N ALA A 12 -21.63 -0.24 -6.39
CA ALA A 12 -22.65 -0.97 -5.65
C ALA A 12 -22.07 -1.91 -4.59
N ASP A 13 -20.93 -2.55 -4.88
CA ASP A 13 -20.23 -3.42 -3.94
C ASP A 13 -19.63 -2.63 -2.77
N LEU A 14 -19.10 -1.42 -3.02
CA LEU A 14 -18.61 -0.52 -1.98
C LEU A 14 -19.74 -0.09 -1.02
N LEU A 15 -20.91 0.26 -1.56
CA LEU A 15 -22.09 0.56 -0.73
C LEU A 15 -22.52 -0.66 0.09
N ARG A 16 -22.50 -1.86 -0.50
CA ARG A 16 -22.82 -3.12 0.20
C ARG A 16 -21.83 -3.44 1.33
N GLN A 17 -20.56 -3.07 1.18
CA GLN A 17 -19.52 -3.19 2.20
C GLN A 17 -19.64 -2.14 3.32
N GLY A 18 -20.61 -1.23 3.22
CA GLY A 18 -20.86 -0.19 4.21
C GLY A 18 -20.04 1.08 3.99
N ALA A 19 -19.60 1.34 2.76
CA ALA A 19 -19.06 2.64 2.39
C ALA A 19 -20.20 3.65 2.19
N THR A 20 -19.96 4.91 2.54
CA THR A 20 -20.92 6.02 2.38
C THR A 20 -20.51 6.90 1.21
N LEU A 21 -21.43 7.20 0.30
CA LEU A 21 -21.17 8.17 -0.77
C LEU A 21 -20.94 9.55 -0.16
N THR A 22 -19.86 10.23 -0.56
CA THR A 22 -19.59 11.62 -0.13
C THR A 22 -20.02 12.62 -1.20
N GLU A 23 -20.26 13.85 -0.80
CA GLU A 23 -20.63 14.95 -1.70
C GLU A 23 -19.45 15.45 -2.56
N HIS A 24 -18.24 14.94 -2.31
CA HIS A 24 -17.04 15.38 -3.00
C HIS A 24 -16.70 14.51 -4.22
N ALA A 25 -16.27 15.17 -5.30
CA ALA A 25 -15.77 14.50 -6.49
C ALA A 25 -14.24 14.38 -6.45
N CYS A 26 -13.72 13.27 -6.99
CA CYS A 26 -12.29 13.07 -7.15
C CYS A 26 -11.70 14.12 -8.11
N PRO A 27 -10.69 14.90 -7.70
CA PRO A 27 -10.11 15.95 -8.54
C PRO A 27 -9.41 15.43 -9.80
N ALA A 28 -9.04 14.14 -9.82
CA ALA A 28 -8.34 13.52 -10.96
C ALA A 28 -9.26 12.94 -12.04
N CYS A 29 -10.51 12.58 -11.69
CA CYS A 29 -11.39 11.85 -12.63
C CYS A 29 -12.87 12.22 -12.55
N SER A 30 -13.22 13.18 -11.68
CA SER A 30 -14.59 13.64 -11.42
C SER A 30 -15.56 12.54 -10.98
N SER A 31 -15.05 11.39 -10.53
CA SER A 31 -15.87 10.31 -9.96
C SER A 31 -16.29 10.64 -8.53
N PRO A 32 -17.49 10.21 -8.08
CA PRO A 32 -17.89 10.29 -6.69
C PRO A 32 -16.90 9.56 -5.77
N ILE A 33 -16.60 10.16 -4.62
CA ILE A 33 -15.74 9.57 -3.58
C ILE A 33 -16.61 8.83 -2.56
N PHE A 34 -16.13 7.69 -2.11
CA PHE A 34 -16.74 6.86 -1.09
C PHE A 34 -15.95 6.94 0.21
N LYS A 35 -16.62 7.13 1.34
CA LYS A 35 -16.04 7.02 2.67
C LYS A 35 -16.18 5.59 3.17
N LEU A 36 -15.08 4.88 3.31
CA LEU A 36 -15.04 3.51 3.86
C LEU A 36 -15.32 3.53 5.37
N ARG A 37 -15.61 2.35 5.93
CA ARG A 37 -15.76 2.17 7.40
C ARG A 37 -14.50 2.57 8.18
N SER A 38 -13.32 2.46 7.56
CA SER A 38 -12.04 2.94 8.10
C SER A 38 -11.92 4.47 8.16
N GLN A 39 -12.96 5.21 7.74
CA GLN A 39 -12.99 6.67 7.55
C GLN A 39 -12.14 7.18 6.38
N ASP A 40 -11.51 6.28 5.62
CA ASP A 40 -10.76 6.63 4.42
C ASP A 40 -11.67 7.01 3.27
N LEU A 41 -11.25 8.04 2.53
CA LEU A 41 -11.91 8.48 1.32
C LEU A 41 -11.29 7.75 0.13
N TRP A 42 -12.15 7.12 -0.67
CA TRP A 42 -11.76 6.20 -1.72
C TRP A 42 -12.46 6.54 -3.04
N CYS A 43 -11.70 6.61 -4.12
CA CYS A 43 -12.24 6.77 -5.46
C CYS A 43 -12.39 5.40 -6.14
N ALA A 44 -13.62 4.98 -6.44
CA ALA A 44 -13.90 3.70 -7.11
C ALA A 44 -13.29 3.60 -8.52
N ARG A 45 -13.20 4.74 -9.23
CA ARG A 45 -12.69 4.80 -10.60
C ARG A 45 -11.16 4.85 -10.67
N CYS A 46 -10.52 5.59 -9.76
CA CYS A 46 -9.05 5.66 -9.69
C CYS A 46 -8.44 4.53 -8.86
N GLN A 47 -9.25 3.81 -8.07
CA GLN A 47 -8.80 2.84 -7.06
C GLN A 47 -7.70 3.40 -6.16
N LYS A 48 -7.87 4.66 -5.75
CA LYS A 48 -6.90 5.41 -4.94
C LYS A 48 -7.59 6.08 -3.75
N ARG A 49 -6.84 6.16 -2.64
CA ARG A 49 -7.22 6.96 -1.47
C ARG A 49 -7.10 8.45 -1.81
N VAL A 50 -8.13 9.21 -1.48
CA VAL A 50 -8.19 10.66 -1.66
C VAL A 50 -8.06 11.30 -0.28
N ILE A 51 -7.35 12.41 -0.16
CA ILE A 51 -7.22 13.15 1.10
C ILE A 51 -7.60 14.59 0.80
N PHE A 52 -8.53 15.15 1.58
CA PHE A 52 -8.84 16.57 1.52
C PHE A 52 -7.93 17.32 2.49
N VAL A 53 -7.06 18.16 1.94
CA VAL A 53 -6.30 19.11 2.74
C VAL A 53 -7.11 20.40 2.78
N ARG A 54 -7.54 20.82 3.98
CA ARG A 54 -8.13 22.16 4.17
C ARG A 54 -7.00 23.11 4.51
N GLU A 55 -6.91 24.23 3.79
CA GLU A 55 -5.93 25.28 4.09
C GLU A 55 -6.16 25.81 5.52
N GLY A 56 -5.19 25.57 6.42
CA GLY A 56 -5.19 26.11 7.79
C GLY A 56 -5.25 25.07 8.94
N GLU A 57 -5.52 23.79 8.67
CA GLU A 57 -5.24 22.70 9.61
C GLU A 57 -3.82 22.16 9.33
N PRO A 58 -3.05 21.71 10.34
CA PRO A 58 -1.78 21.06 10.08
C PRO A 58 -2.04 19.92 9.09
N GLU A 59 -1.29 19.93 7.99
CA GLU A 59 -1.27 18.87 7.00
C GLU A 59 -1.35 17.53 7.75
N PRO A 60 -2.31 16.64 7.43
CA PRO A 60 -2.47 15.41 8.19
C PRO A 60 -1.26 14.50 7.96
N GLU A 61 -0.17 14.72 8.70
CA GLU A 61 1.15 14.07 8.63
C GLU A 61 1.35 13.25 7.35
N ILE A 62 1.27 13.92 6.18
CA ILE A 62 1.46 13.27 4.90
C ILE A 62 2.95 13.26 4.59
N ASN A 63 3.81 12.84 5.52
CA ASN A 63 5.25 13.01 5.32
C ASN A 63 6.16 11.80 5.61
N GLU A 64 5.67 10.64 6.07
CA GLU A 64 6.60 9.50 6.28
C GLU A 64 6.16 8.15 5.69
N VAL A 65 4.90 7.98 5.29
CA VAL A 65 4.39 6.64 4.93
C VAL A 65 4.80 6.10 3.53
N PRO A 66 5.03 6.89 2.45
CA PRO A 66 5.31 6.27 1.16
C PRO A 66 6.72 5.70 1.05
N MET A 67 7.74 6.36 1.63
CA MET A 67 9.15 5.93 1.44
C MET A 67 9.46 4.61 2.17
N PHE A 68 8.97 4.47 3.41
CA PHE A 68 9.14 3.22 4.16
C PHE A 68 8.30 2.08 3.59
N SER A 69 7.13 2.37 2.98
CA SER A 69 6.30 1.33 2.36
C SER A 69 6.98 0.67 1.15
N SER A 70 7.60 1.47 0.27
CA SER A 70 8.34 0.95 -0.89
C SER A 70 9.63 0.23 -0.49
N LEU A 71 10.31 0.70 0.56
CA LEU A 71 11.52 0.05 1.06
C LEU A 71 11.19 -1.29 1.73
N GLU A 72 10.14 -1.33 2.54
CA GLU A 72 9.64 -2.57 3.15
C GLU A 72 9.23 -3.60 2.11
N SER A 73 8.48 -3.20 1.06
CA SER A 73 8.12 -4.12 -0.02
C SER A 73 9.35 -4.63 -0.78
N THR A 74 10.37 -3.79 -0.97
CA THR A 74 11.62 -4.17 -1.63
C THR A 74 12.41 -5.18 -0.78
N ILE A 75 12.50 -4.96 0.53
CA ILE A 75 13.18 -5.86 1.45
C ILE A 75 12.47 -7.21 1.52
N LEU A 76 11.13 -7.22 1.61
CA LEU A 76 10.34 -8.44 1.57
C LEU A 76 10.53 -9.21 0.26
N GLY A 77 10.55 -8.51 -0.88
CA GLY A 77 10.84 -9.13 -2.17
C GLY A 77 12.25 -9.75 -2.23
N LYS A 78 13.26 -9.07 -1.68
CA LYS A 78 14.63 -9.58 -1.62
C LYS A 78 14.79 -10.77 -0.67
N ILE A 79 14.07 -10.79 0.44
CA ILE A 79 14.00 -11.94 1.36
C ILE A 79 13.48 -13.17 0.61
N GLN A 80 12.39 -13.01 -0.15
CA GLN A 80 11.79 -14.11 -0.92
C GLN A 80 12.71 -14.60 -2.06
N GLU A 81 13.45 -13.70 -2.72
CA GLU A 81 14.47 -14.09 -3.71
C GLU A 81 15.60 -14.91 -3.07
N ILE A 82 16.09 -14.48 -1.91
CA ILE A 82 17.17 -15.19 -1.19
C ILE A 82 16.68 -16.54 -0.65
N GLU A 83 15.43 -16.63 -0.20
CA GLU A 83 14.80 -17.89 0.19
C GLU A 83 14.78 -18.89 -0.98
N ASN A 84 14.33 -18.45 -2.15
CA ASN A 84 14.34 -19.30 -3.35
C ASN A 84 15.75 -19.75 -3.74
N GLN A 85 16.74 -18.84 -3.63
CA GLN A 85 18.14 -19.20 -3.88
C GLN A 85 18.66 -20.22 -2.85
N LEU A 86 18.31 -20.06 -1.57
CA LEU A 86 18.71 -21.00 -0.51
C LEU A 86 18.11 -22.40 -0.70
N VAL A 87 16.91 -22.51 -1.29
CA VAL A 87 16.26 -23.80 -1.57
C VAL A 87 17.00 -24.57 -2.67
N GLU A 88 17.53 -23.87 -3.69
CA GLU A 88 18.21 -24.49 -4.83
C GLU A 88 19.73 -24.63 -4.63
N GLU A 89 20.32 -23.85 -3.73
CA GLU A 89 21.77 -23.83 -3.51
C GLU A 89 22.23 -25.01 -2.65
N ASN A 90 23.27 -25.71 -3.11
CA ASN A 90 23.86 -26.87 -2.43
C ASN A 90 25.28 -26.58 -1.93
N ASP A 91 25.80 -25.39 -2.19
CA ASP A 91 27.13 -24.95 -1.77
C ASP A 91 27.07 -24.34 -0.36
N ALA A 92 27.77 -24.96 0.59
CA ALA A 92 27.80 -24.54 1.99
C ALA A 92 28.35 -23.12 2.20
N GLU A 93 29.30 -22.66 1.37
CA GLU A 93 29.81 -21.29 1.48
C GLU A 93 28.78 -20.27 1.03
N LYS A 94 28.08 -20.55 -0.08
CA LYS A 94 27.03 -19.67 -0.58
C LYS A 94 25.79 -19.64 0.31
N ILE A 95 25.40 -20.77 0.89
CA ILE A 95 24.32 -20.83 1.89
C ILE A 95 24.66 -19.92 3.07
N LYS A 96 25.92 -19.91 3.52
CA LYS A 96 26.37 -19.05 4.62
C LYS A 96 26.34 -17.55 4.26
N THR A 97 26.74 -17.18 3.05
CA THR A 97 26.70 -15.78 2.60
C THR A 97 25.26 -15.28 2.36
N LEU A 98 24.41 -16.13 1.77
CA LEU A 98 22.98 -15.85 1.61
C LEU A 98 22.28 -15.71 2.96
N GLY A 99 22.57 -16.61 3.91
CA GLY A 99 22.06 -16.54 5.28
C GLY A 99 22.48 -15.25 6.01
N ALA A 100 23.73 -14.82 5.88
CA ALA A 100 24.20 -13.56 6.47
C ALA A 100 23.49 -12.33 5.86
N THR A 101 23.26 -12.37 4.55
CA THR A 101 22.53 -11.32 3.83
C THR A 101 21.06 -11.28 4.26
N LEU A 102 20.43 -12.46 4.43
CA LEU A 102 19.07 -12.60 4.93
C LEU A 102 18.91 -12.02 6.33
N SER A 103 19.82 -12.35 7.27
CA SER A 103 19.81 -11.78 8.62
C SER A 103 19.91 -10.26 8.59
N THR A 104 20.77 -9.71 7.74
CA THR A 104 20.91 -8.25 7.60
C THR A 104 19.63 -7.59 7.07
N LEU A 105 18.95 -8.23 6.12
CA LEU A 105 17.67 -7.76 5.58
C LEU A 105 16.55 -7.80 6.62
N LEU A 106 16.50 -8.85 7.45
CA LEU A 106 15.54 -8.96 8.55
C LEU A 106 15.77 -7.89 9.63
N ASP A 107 17.03 -7.64 10.02
CA ASP A 107 17.37 -6.56 10.95
C ASP A 107 16.97 -5.18 10.41
N ASN A 108 17.20 -4.96 9.11
CA ASN A 108 16.79 -3.72 8.46
C ASN A 108 15.26 -3.57 8.43
N LEU A 109 14.53 -4.66 8.21
CA LEU A 109 13.06 -4.68 8.26
C LEU A 109 12.55 -4.35 9.68
N GLU A 110 13.19 -4.89 10.71
CA GLU A 110 12.85 -4.58 12.10
C GLU A 110 13.11 -3.10 12.44
N LYS A 111 14.26 -2.55 12.03
CA LYS A 111 14.55 -1.11 12.20
C LYS A 111 13.50 -0.25 11.53
N ILE A 112 13.09 -0.58 10.30
CA ILE A 112 12.03 0.13 9.58
C ILE A 112 10.70 0.04 10.33
N ARG A 113 10.33 -1.14 10.87
CA ARG A 113 9.11 -1.29 11.67
C ARG A 113 9.15 -0.53 12.98
N ASN A 114 10.31 -0.40 13.62
CA ASN A 114 10.48 0.37 14.85
C ASN A 114 10.46 1.88 14.59
N MET A 115 10.92 2.35 13.44
CA MET A 115 10.83 3.77 13.04
C MET A 115 9.40 4.21 12.70
N LYS A 116 8.48 3.26 12.43
CA LYS A 116 7.05 3.52 12.18
C LYS A 116 6.20 3.65 13.46
N LYS A 117 6.77 3.41 14.64
CA LYS A 117 6.09 3.55 15.95
C LYS A 117 6.33 4.93 16.53
#